data_AF-A0A964MQ35-F1
#
_entry.id   AF-A0A964MQ35-F1
#
_cell.length_a   1.000
_cell.length_b   1.000
_cell.length_c   1.000
_cell.angle_alpha   90.00
_cell.angle_beta   90.00
_cell.angle_gamma   90.00
#
_symmetry.space_group_name_H-M   'P 1'
#
loop_
_entity.id
_entity.type
_entity.pdbx_description
1 polymer ?
#
loop_
_entity_poly.entity_id
_entity_poly.type
_entity_poly.pdbx_seq_one_letter_code
_entity_poly.pdbx_strand_id
1 'polypeptide(L)'
;KPKLSFRKLKMISPAEGIDTTIWPLKDVKARIHEIEKLPGVLDATIFCTQPWLDVSELGWSALVVTDENSESSPNLGQQYADEIANSLWNYRDKFLFTKVDIANAVKTINASTPEQRPFVFADGSDSTSGGSTGDSSFILAALISNPIHGQVLMSITDKPAAIACAEAGVGATVTLNLGGTRATKFFKPLQVTGKVTKITDGSYQSKYPSKVFNVGTTALLKIGEIEIVITSNPAFMLDYQLYDHMGLDVTKAKAVQAKSAGGYRAYYEPITFACIDVNSPGPSDNRLSELPFTRPKRPLWPLDLDVAEKNYQY
;
A
#
# COMPACT_ATOMS: atom_id res chain seq x y z
N LYS A 1 -6.58 -37.31 11.84
CA LYS A 1 -6.88 -36.76 10.49
C LYS A 1 -7.17 -35.26 10.64
N PRO A 2 -6.67 -34.35 9.79
CA PRO A 2 -6.92 -32.92 9.97
C PRO A 2 -8.39 -32.57 9.72
N LYS A 3 -8.99 -31.79 10.62
CA LYS A 3 -10.32 -31.18 10.47
C LYS A 3 -10.19 -29.66 10.55
N LEU A 4 -10.76 -28.98 9.56
CA LEU A 4 -10.75 -27.54 9.43
C LEU A 4 -12.04 -26.96 10.02
N SER A 5 -11.89 -25.97 10.88
CA SER A 5 -12.98 -25.10 11.34
C SER A 5 -12.66 -23.67 10.93
N PHE A 6 -13.65 -22.91 10.48
CA PHE A 6 -13.41 -21.52 10.07
C PHE A 6 -14.58 -20.63 10.46
N ARG A 7 -14.29 -19.33 10.62
CA ARG A 7 -15.29 -18.28 10.80
C ARG A 7 -15.03 -17.13 9.85
N LYS A 8 -16.01 -16.83 9.00
CA LYS A 8 -16.00 -15.67 8.11
C LYS A 8 -16.50 -14.45 8.88
N LEU A 9 -15.79 -13.33 8.76
CA LEU A 9 -16.22 -12.05 9.30
C LEU A 9 -16.80 -11.17 8.20
N LYS A 10 -17.88 -10.45 8.52
CA LYS A 10 -18.46 -9.39 7.68
C LYS A 10 -17.70 -8.08 7.88
N MET A 11 -16.37 -8.13 7.77
CA MET A 11 -15.51 -6.95 7.82
C MET A 11 -14.34 -7.03 6.83
N ILE A 12 -13.92 -5.87 6.37
CA ILE A 12 -12.62 -5.55 5.78
C ILE A 12 -12.04 -4.34 6.52
N SER A 13 -10.79 -3.96 6.26
CA SER A 13 -10.22 -2.71 6.78
C SER A 13 -9.25 -2.09 5.78
N PRO A 14 -8.93 -0.79 5.94
CA PRO A 14 -7.77 -0.18 5.30
C PRO A 14 -6.52 -1.07 5.43
N ALA A 15 -5.73 -1.18 4.36
CA ALA A 15 -4.52 -1.98 4.37
C ALA A 15 -3.44 -1.39 5.31
N GLU A 16 -3.43 -0.07 5.47
CA GLU A 16 -2.55 0.68 6.38
C GLU A 16 -2.74 0.26 7.84
N GLY A 17 -3.96 -0.13 8.23
CA GLY A 17 -4.27 -0.59 9.58
C GLY A 17 -3.94 -2.06 9.83
N ILE A 18 -3.56 -2.83 8.80
CA ILE A 18 -3.25 -4.26 8.91
C ILE A 18 -1.76 -4.43 9.22
N ASP A 19 -1.37 -4.12 10.46
CA ASP A 19 0.01 -4.22 10.93
C ASP A 19 0.13 -5.20 12.11
N THR A 20 0.89 -6.28 11.90
CA THR A 20 1.10 -7.35 12.89
C THR A 20 2.14 -7.03 13.97
N THR A 21 2.76 -5.85 13.91
CA THR A 21 3.77 -5.38 14.87
C THR A 21 3.18 -4.47 15.95
N ILE A 22 1.96 -3.99 15.76
CA ILE A 22 1.25 -3.10 16.67
C ILE A 22 -0.12 -3.65 17.08
N TRP A 23 -0.67 -3.12 18.16
CA TRP A 23 -2.03 -3.45 18.58
C TRP A 23 -3.05 -2.98 17.51
N PRO A 24 -4.11 -3.76 17.22
CA PRO A 24 -4.52 -4.99 17.91
C PRO A 24 -4.01 -6.29 17.26
N LEU A 25 -3.52 -6.27 16.02
CA LEU A 25 -3.12 -7.50 15.32
C LEU A 25 -1.90 -8.19 15.94
N LYS A 26 -0.99 -7.44 16.58
CA LYS A 26 0.10 -8.01 17.38
C LYS A 26 -0.43 -8.98 18.43
N ASP A 27 -1.46 -8.59 19.17
CA ASP A 27 -2.01 -9.38 20.28
C ASP A 27 -2.83 -10.55 19.75
N VAL A 28 -3.61 -10.34 18.68
CA VAL A 28 -4.31 -11.45 18.00
C VAL A 28 -3.32 -12.48 17.46
N LYS A 29 -2.22 -12.05 16.85
CA LYS A 29 -1.13 -12.93 16.39
C LYS A 29 -0.48 -13.69 17.54
N ALA A 30 -0.19 -13.02 18.65
CA ALA A 30 0.36 -13.68 19.84
C ALA A 30 -0.60 -14.76 20.35
N ARG A 31 -1.91 -14.47 20.39
CA ARG A 31 -2.93 -15.42 20.81
C ARG A 31 -3.06 -16.63 19.87
N ILE A 32 -2.96 -16.40 18.56
CA ILE A 32 -2.90 -17.49 17.56
C ILE A 32 -1.73 -18.43 17.87
N HIS A 33 -0.54 -17.90 18.16
CA HIS A 33 0.63 -18.70 18.52
C HIS A 33 0.50 -19.45 19.86
N GLU A 34 -0.36 -19.00 20.77
CA GLU A 34 -0.70 -19.77 21.97
C GLU A 34 -1.65 -20.92 21.64
N ILE A 35 -2.66 -20.67 20.79
CA ILE A 35 -3.63 -21.67 20.35
C ILE A 35 -2.94 -22.82 19.61
N GLU A 36 -1.95 -22.52 18.75
CA GLU A 36 -1.14 -23.52 18.03
C GLU A 36 -0.40 -24.50 18.96
N LYS A 37 -0.15 -24.13 20.23
CA LYS A 37 0.55 -24.98 21.20
C LYS A 37 -0.39 -25.90 21.99
N LEU A 38 -1.70 -25.77 21.81
CA LEU A 38 -2.68 -26.52 22.58
C LEU A 38 -2.83 -27.96 22.06
N PRO A 39 -3.02 -28.95 22.94
CA PRO A 39 -3.24 -30.34 22.54
C PRO A 39 -4.40 -30.48 21.54
N GLY A 40 -4.12 -31.12 20.40
CA GLY A 40 -5.10 -31.38 19.35
C GLY A 40 -5.27 -30.25 18.33
N VAL A 41 -4.61 -29.10 18.48
CA VAL A 41 -4.52 -28.06 17.45
C VAL A 41 -3.30 -28.34 16.57
N LEU A 42 -3.50 -28.33 15.25
CA LEU A 42 -2.45 -28.53 14.25
C LEU A 42 -1.96 -27.20 13.68
N ASP A 43 -2.86 -26.24 13.48
CA ASP A 43 -2.55 -24.92 12.92
C ASP A 43 -3.68 -23.92 13.23
N ALA A 44 -3.36 -22.62 13.28
CA ALA A 44 -4.34 -21.56 13.41
C ALA A 44 -3.90 -20.31 12.66
N THR A 45 -4.82 -19.64 11.95
CA THR A 45 -4.47 -18.48 11.13
C THR A 45 -5.64 -17.53 10.90
N ILE A 46 -5.33 -16.36 10.37
CA ILE A 46 -6.30 -15.36 9.93
C ILE A 46 -5.99 -14.94 8.49
N PHE A 47 -7.04 -14.61 7.76
CA PHE A 47 -6.95 -14.03 6.43
C PHE A 47 -7.55 -12.62 6.48
N CYS A 48 -6.67 -11.63 6.63
CA CYS A 48 -7.00 -10.22 6.45
C CYS A 48 -7.02 -9.89 4.96
N THR A 49 -8.07 -10.33 4.26
CA THR A 49 -8.21 -10.17 2.80
C THR A 49 -7.97 -8.73 2.37
N GLN A 50 -7.18 -8.54 1.30
CA GLN A 50 -6.96 -7.21 0.74
C GLN A 50 -8.30 -6.51 0.45
N PRO A 51 -8.45 -5.22 0.80
CA PRO A 51 -9.77 -4.62 0.85
C PRO A 51 -10.31 -4.18 -0.51
N TRP A 52 -9.49 -4.19 -1.57
CA TRP A 52 -9.83 -3.64 -2.90
C TRP A 52 -10.39 -4.66 -3.90
N LEU A 53 -10.73 -5.86 -3.45
CA LEU A 53 -11.30 -6.91 -4.31
C LEU A 53 -12.81 -6.79 -4.43
N ASP A 54 -13.32 -6.45 -5.62
CA ASP A 54 -14.76 -6.47 -5.91
C ASP A 54 -15.23 -7.92 -6.18
N VAL A 55 -15.42 -8.70 -5.11
CA VAL A 55 -15.81 -10.12 -5.15
C VAL A 55 -16.90 -10.45 -4.12
N SER A 56 -17.70 -11.49 -4.38
CA SER A 56 -18.82 -11.87 -3.51
C SER A 56 -18.40 -12.42 -2.14
N GLU A 57 -17.20 -12.98 -2.04
CA GLU A 57 -16.63 -13.60 -0.85
C GLU A 57 -15.79 -12.61 -0.02
N LEU A 58 -15.81 -11.31 -0.34
CA LEU A 58 -15.00 -10.30 0.33
C LEU A 58 -15.24 -10.30 1.84
N GLY A 59 -14.14 -10.23 2.61
CA GLY A 59 -14.17 -10.18 4.08
C GLY A 59 -13.03 -10.98 4.71
N TRP A 60 -12.81 -10.78 6.00
CA TRP A 60 -11.79 -11.50 6.76
C TRP A 60 -12.27 -12.89 7.20
N SER A 61 -11.34 -13.75 7.58
CA SER A 61 -11.68 -15.05 8.18
C SER A 61 -10.64 -15.50 9.20
N ALA A 62 -11.08 -16.22 10.23
CA ALA A 62 -10.25 -17.00 11.14
C ALA A 62 -10.38 -18.48 10.81
N LEU A 63 -9.30 -19.24 10.90
CA LEU A 63 -9.24 -20.66 10.57
C LEU A 63 -8.42 -21.40 11.62
N VAL A 64 -8.90 -22.57 12.03
CA VAL A 64 -8.20 -23.46 12.96
C VAL A 64 -8.29 -24.89 12.42
N VAL A 65 -7.15 -25.57 12.38
CA VAL A 65 -7.03 -26.97 12.00
C VAL A 65 -6.74 -27.79 13.24
N THR A 66 -7.51 -28.85 13.48
CA THR A 66 -7.34 -29.77 14.61
C THR A 66 -7.15 -31.21 14.15
N ASP A 67 -6.57 -32.07 14.99
CA ASP A 67 -6.54 -33.51 14.74
C ASP A 67 -7.84 -34.17 15.22
N GLU A 68 -8.62 -34.76 14.29
CA GLU A 68 -9.85 -35.53 14.58
C GLU A 68 -9.63 -36.69 15.55
N ASN A 69 -8.39 -37.18 15.66
CA ASN A 69 -8.06 -38.31 16.52
C ASN A 69 -7.61 -37.89 17.93
N SER A 70 -7.53 -36.59 18.21
CA SER A 70 -7.16 -36.10 19.54
C SER A 70 -8.29 -36.34 20.54
N GLU A 71 -7.97 -36.69 21.79
CA GLU A 71 -8.94 -36.76 22.90
C GLU A 71 -9.47 -35.37 23.32
N SER A 72 -8.99 -34.31 22.68
CA SER A 72 -9.45 -32.93 22.89
C SER A 72 -10.94 -32.74 22.56
N SER A 73 -11.55 -31.67 23.09
CA SER A 73 -12.96 -31.31 22.87
C SER A 73 -13.37 -31.42 21.39
N PRO A 74 -14.51 -32.08 21.04
CA PRO A 74 -14.92 -32.34 19.66
C PRO A 74 -15.20 -31.08 18.82
N ASN A 75 -15.30 -29.91 19.47
CA ASN A 75 -15.55 -28.61 18.85
C ASN A 75 -14.40 -27.59 19.07
N LEU A 76 -13.23 -28.04 19.52
CA LEU A 76 -12.10 -27.17 19.85
C LEU A 76 -11.74 -26.20 18.71
N GLY A 77 -11.68 -26.70 17.48
CA GLY A 77 -11.35 -25.89 16.30
C GLY A 77 -12.34 -24.75 16.08
N GLN A 78 -13.65 -25.01 16.21
CA GLN A 78 -14.67 -23.98 16.04
C GLN A 78 -14.64 -22.97 17.20
N GLN A 79 -14.42 -23.44 18.44
CA GLN A 79 -14.31 -22.55 19.60
C GLN A 79 -13.20 -21.51 19.41
N TYR A 80 -12.03 -21.92 18.96
CA TYR A 80 -10.92 -20.99 18.72
C TYR A 80 -11.09 -20.14 17.46
N ALA A 81 -11.68 -20.67 16.39
CA ALA A 81 -12.05 -19.86 15.23
C ALA A 81 -13.04 -18.74 15.62
N ASP A 82 -14.01 -19.06 16.49
CA ASP A 82 -14.96 -18.10 17.04
C ASP A 82 -14.28 -17.05 17.91
N GLU A 83 -13.40 -17.46 18.83
CA GLU A 83 -12.61 -16.60 19.72
C GLU A 83 -11.77 -15.58 18.94
N ILE A 84 -10.99 -16.05 17.96
CA ILE A 84 -10.13 -15.20 17.13
C ILE A 84 -10.97 -14.20 16.34
N ALA A 85 -12.04 -14.67 15.69
CA ALA A 85 -12.91 -13.80 14.92
C ALA A 85 -13.67 -12.78 15.80
N ASN A 86 -14.10 -13.14 17.01
CA ASN A 86 -14.72 -12.20 17.95
C ASN A 86 -13.72 -11.09 18.33
N SER A 87 -12.46 -11.45 18.56
CA SER A 87 -11.41 -10.46 18.83
C SER A 87 -11.24 -9.48 17.67
N LEU A 88 -11.06 -10.00 16.45
CA LEU A 88 -10.94 -9.16 15.24
C LEU A 88 -12.16 -8.25 15.04
N TRP A 89 -13.37 -8.79 15.23
CA TRP A 89 -14.60 -8.01 15.11
C TRP A 89 -14.69 -6.91 16.17
N ASN A 90 -14.38 -7.22 17.42
CA ASN A 90 -14.42 -6.26 18.52
C ASN A 90 -13.42 -5.12 18.37
N TYR A 91 -12.29 -5.37 17.70
CA TYR A 91 -11.28 -4.36 17.41
C TYR A 91 -11.44 -3.67 16.05
N ARG A 92 -12.54 -3.91 15.33
CA ARG A 92 -12.67 -3.50 13.93
C ARG A 92 -12.39 -2.01 13.69
N ASP A 93 -12.91 -1.13 14.55
CA ASP A 93 -12.73 0.33 14.46
C ASP A 93 -11.25 0.76 14.60
N LYS A 94 -10.43 -0.07 15.24
CA LYS A 94 -9.00 0.18 15.47
C LYS A 94 -8.15 -0.09 14.23
N PHE A 95 -8.71 -0.76 13.22
CA PHE A 95 -8.08 -0.93 11.91
C PHE A 95 -8.35 0.23 10.96
N LEU A 96 -9.21 1.19 11.35
CA LEU A 96 -9.36 2.42 10.57
C LEU A 96 -8.07 3.24 10.65
N PHE A 97 -7.70 3.84 9.53
CA PHE A 97 -6.45 4.57 9.40
C PHE A 97 -6.71 5.96 8.83
N THR A 98 -6.18 6.99 9.49
CA THR A 98 -6.33 8.39 9.06
C THR A 98 -5.07 8.85 8.35
N LYS A 99 -5.21 9.22 7.08
CA LYS A 99 -4.12 9.78 6.27
C LYS A 99 -4.03 11.30 6.44
N VAL A 100 -2.84 11.84 6.20
CA VAL A 100 -2.54 13.28 6.30
C VAL A 100 -2.84 13.96 4.97
N ASP A 101 -3.56 15.07 4.99
CA ASP A 101 -3.77 15.90 3.81
C ASP A 101 -2.43 16.38 3.21
N ILE A 102 -2.29 16.34 1.89
CA ILE A 102 -1.02 16.67 1.21
C ILE A 102 -0.55 18.10 1.52
N ALA A 103 -1.44 19.08 1.65
CA ALA A 103 -1.05 20.45 1.97
C ALA A 103 -0.49 20.54 3.39
N ASN A 104 -1.06 19.80 4.34
CA ASN A 104 -0.54 19.70 5.71
C ASN A 104 0.81 18.98 5.75
N ALA A 105 0.97 17.91 4.95
CA ALA A 105 2.25 17.20 4.85
C ALA A 105 3.36 18.12 4.31
N VAL A 106 3.09 18.86 3.23
CA VAL A 106 4.01 19.86 2.67
C VAL A 106 4.35 20.94 3.70
N LYS A 107 3.35 21.47 4.41
CA LYS A 107 3.56 22.47 5.46
C LYS A 107 4.49 21.96 6.56
N THR A 108 4.28 20.74 7.05
CA THR A 108 5.14 20.11 8.05
C THR A 108 6.57 19.95 7.56
N ILE A 109 6.76 19.51 6.31
CA ILE A 109 8.09 19.31 5.72
C ILE A 109 8.81 20.64 5.52
N ASN A 110 8.13 21.68 5.02
CA ASN A 110 8.74 23.00 4.83
C ASN A 110 9.08 23.71 6.14
N ALA A 111 8.41 23.36 7.24
CA ALA A 111 8.72 23.88 8.58
C ALA A 111 9.87 23.14 9.30
N SER A 112 10.36 22.03 8.74
CA SER A 112 11.39 21.20 9.35
C SER A 112 12.82 21.72 9.11
N THR A 113 13.77 21.33 9.95
CA THR A 113 15.18 21.74 9.79
C THR A 113 15.87 20.99 8.64
N PRO A 114 17.05 21.44 8.16
CA PRO A 114 17.81 20.74 7.13
C PRO A 114 18.22 19.30 7.49
N GLU A 115 18.39 19.00 8.77
CA GLU A 115 18.78 17.68 9.29
C GLU A 115 17.60 16.70 9.35
N GLN A 116 16.37 17.23 9.39
CA GLN A 116 15.14 16.45 9.37
C GLN A 116 14.83 16.03 7.93
N ARG A 117 15.49 14.97 7.47
CA ARG A 117 15.32 14.37 6.13
C ARG A 117 15.87 12.93 6.07
N PRO A 118 15.45 12.14 5.07
CA PRO A 118 14.31 12.37 4.16
C PRO A 118 12.98 12.16 4.88
N PHE A 119 11.94 12.86 4.43
CA PHE A 119 10.55 12.47 4.71
C PHE A 119 10.05 11.47 3.65
N VAL A 120 9.14 10.58 4.01
CA VAL A 120 8.44 9.73 3.04
C VAL A 120 7.01 10.20 2.85
N PHE A 121 6.61 10.36 1.59
CA PHE A 121 5.20 10.42 1.20
C PHE A 121 4.73 9.03 0.80
N ALA A 122 3.98 8.38 1.68
CA ALA A 122 3.36 7.10 1.35
C ALA A 122 2.04 7.35 0.63
N ASP A 123 2.05 7.06 -0.68
CA ASP A 123 0.90 7.12 -1.57
C ASP A 123 0.23 5.74 -1.60
N GLY A 124 -0.48 5.41 -0.51
CA GLY A 124 -1.15 4.13 -0.36
C GLY A 124 -2.28 3.92 -1.36
N SER A 125 -2.93 5.00 -1.81
CA SER A 125 -4.08 4.94 -2.71
C SER A 125 -3.72 4.57 -4.15
N ASP A 126 -2.45 4.71 -4.54
CA ASP A 126 -1.89 4.24 -5.81
C ASP A 126 -0.77 3.19 -5.58
N SER A 127 -0.99 2.31 -4.60
CA SER A 127 -0.08 1.22 -4.22
C SER A 127 -0.04 0.11 -5.27
N THR A 128 1.03 0.01 -6.05
CA THR A 128 1.20 -1.01 -7.11
C THR A 128 1.26 -2.44 -6.56
N SER A 129 1.82 -2.61 -5.35
CA SER A 129 1.79 -3.87 -4.61
C SER A 129 0.38 -4.27 -4.17
N GLY A 130 -0.54 -3.29 -4.09
CA GLY A 130 -1.97 -3.47 -3.80
C GLY A 130 -2.85 -3.59 -5.05
N GLY A 131 -2.24 -3.67 -6.25
CA GLY A 131 -2.96 -3.81 -7.52
C GLY A 131 -3.29 -2.49 -8.23
N SER A 132 -2.89 -1.34 -7.68
CA SER A 132 -2.99 -0.06 -8.40
C SER A 132 -2.01 0.05 -9.57
N THR A 133 -2.24 1.02 -10.43
CA THR A 133 -1.55 1.18 -11.71
C THR A 133 -0.23 1.97 -11.62
N GLY A 134 -0.01 2.71 -10.53
CA GLY A 134 1.20 3.51 -10.30
C GLY A 134 1.23 4.83 -11.08
N ASP A 135 0.14 5.20 -11.76
CA ASP A 135 0.04 6.33 -12.68
C ASP A 135 -0.60 7.58 -12.06
N SER A 136 -0.74 7.66 -10.73
CA SER A 136 -1.27 8.85 -10.05
C SER A 136 -0.34 10.05 -10.21
N SER A 137 -0.88 11.11 -10.81
CA SER A 137 -0.27 12.45 -10.90
C SER A 137 -0.72 13.38 -9.75
N PHE A 138 -1.53 12.90 -8.81
CA PHE A 138 -2.18 13.73 -7.79
C PHE A 138 -1.19 14.47 -6.89
N ILE A 139 -0.23 13.73 -6.31
CA ILE A 139 0.80 14.33 -5.45
C ILE A 139 1.67 15.28 -6.27
N LEU A 140 1.99 14.95 -7.52
CA LEU A 140 2.80 15.82 -8.38
C LEU A 140 2.10 17.16 -8.63
N ALA A 141 0.80 17.14 -8.93
CA ALA A 141 0.01 18.36 -9.11
C ALA A 141 0.02 19.25 -7.85
N ALA A 142 -0.10 18.61 -6.68
CA ALA A 142 -0.05 19.31 -5.39
C ALA A 142 1.34 19.94 -5.16
N LEU A 143 2.42 19.23 -5.45
CA LEU A 143 3.80 19.71 -5.26
C LEU A 143 4.22 20.78 -6.28
N ILE A 144 3.69 20.75 -7.50
CA ILE A 144 3.90 21.86 -8.45
C ILE A 144 3.21 23.13 -7.95
N SER A 145 2.01 22.99 -7.37
CA SER A 145 1.24 24.13 -6.87
C SER A 145 1.76 24.68 -5.53
N ASN A 146 2.25 23.80 -4.66
CA ASN A 146 2.83 24.12 -3.36
C ASN A 146 4.13 23.33 -3.15
N PRO A 147 5.28 23.87 -3.61
CA PRO A 147 6.54 23.15 -3.61
C PRO A 147 7.10 22.88 -2.21
N ILE A 148 7.80 21.76 -2.11
CA ILE A 148 8.71 21.51 -0.98
C ILE A 148 10.05 22.16 -1.28
N HIS A 149 10.66 22.74 -0.25
CA HIS A 149 12.00 23.31 -0.38
C HIS A 149 13.05 22.20 -0.30
N GLY A 150 13.70 21.93 -1.44
CA GLY A 150 14.73 20.91 -1.61
C GLY A 150 14.26 19.71 -2.42
N GLN A 151 15.21 18.83 -2.76
CA GLN A 151 15.00 17.71 -3.69
C GLN A 151 13.85 16.80 -3.25
N VAL A 152 12.93 16.53 -4.18
CA VAL A 152 11.83 15.56 -4.01
C VAL A 152 11.93 14.46 -5.04
N LEU A 153 11.91 13.21 -4.60
CA LEU A 153 11.95 12.05 -5.49
C LEU A 153 10.55 11.45 -5.63
N MET A 154 10.11 11.21 -6.87
CA MET A 154 8.79 10.66 -7.18
C MET A 154 8.87 9.57 -8.24
N SER A 155 7.82 8.76 -8.35
CA SER A 155 7.68 7.79 -9.45
C SER A 155 6.27 7.83 -10.03
N ILE A 156 6.17 7.73 -11.36
CA ILE A 156 4.90 7.65 -12.08
C ILE A 156 5.03 6.63 -13.20
N THR A 157 4.09 5.69 -13.27
CA THR A 157 3.98 4.74 -14.38
C THR A 157 3.25 5.40 -15.55
N ASP A 158 3.94 5.66 -16.65
CA ASP A 158 3.39 6.24 -17.87
C ASP A 158 4.26 5.85 -19.07
N LYS A 159 3.82 4.81 -19.80
CA LYS A 159 4.54 4.29 -20.97
C LYS A 159 4.70 5.32 -22.10
N PRO A 160 3.64 6.02 -22.55
CA PRO A 160 3.80 7.11 -23.52
C PRO A 160 4.83 8.15 -23.09
N ALA A 161 4.79 8.62 -21.84
CA ALA A 161 5.73 9.63 -21.36
C ALA A 161 7.17 9.09 -21.27
N ALA A 162 7.37 7.85 -20.80
CA ALA A 162 8.70 7.24 -20.73
C ALA A 162 9.33 7.09 -22.12
N ILE A 163 8.55 6.66 -23.13
CA ILE A 163 9.00 6.55 -24.52
C ILE A 163 9.31 7.94 -25.09
N ALA A 164 8.44 8.92 -24.91
CA ALA A 164 8.66 10.28 -25.42
C ALA A 164 9.94 10.91 -24.82
N CYS A 165 10.18 10.72 -23.52
CA CYS A 165 11.43 11.14 -22.88
C CYS A 165 12.65 10.42 -23.47
N ALA A 166 12.53 9.11 -23.74
CA ALA A 166 13.61 8.31 -24.32
C ALA A 166 13.95 8.75 -25.75
N GLU A 167 12.94 9.03 -26.58
CA GLU A 167 13.10 9.53 -27.95
C GLU A 167 13.69 10.93 -28.00
N ALA A 168 13.30 11.81 -27.06
CA ALA A 168 13.88 13.15 -26.96
C ALA A 168 15.35 13.15 -26.52
N GLY A 169 15.73 12.17 -25.70
CA GLY A 169 17.11 11.96 -25.25
C GLY A 169 17.51 12.75 -23.99
N VAL A 170 18.59 12.32 -23.35
CA VAL A 170 19.15 13.00 -22.17
C VAL A 170 19.57 14.42 -22.52
N GLY A 171 19.18 15.38 -21.67
CA GLY A 171 19.46 16.80 -21.84
C GLY A 171 18.32 17.58 -22.47
N ALA A 172 17.37 16.92 -23.15
CA ALA A 172 16.22 17.55 -23.76
C ALA A 172 15.23 18.09 -22.72
N THR A 173 14.60 19.21 -23.04
CA THR A 173 13.41 19.71 -22.34
C THR A 173 12.18 19.23 -23.10
N VAL A 174 11.27 18.56 -22.41
CA VAL A 174 10.04 18.01 -22.99
C VAL A 174 8.82 18.57 -22.28
N THR A 175 7.72 18.75 -23.03
CA THR A 175 6.39 19.04 -22.49
C THR A 175 5.50 17.85 -22.80
N LEU A 176 4.90 17.25 -21.77
CA LEU A 176 4.11 16.02 -21.90
C LEU A 176 2.94 16.01 -20.91
N ASN A 177 1.94 15.16 -21.17
CA ASN A 177 0.88 14.87 -20.23
C ASN A 177 1.28 13.63 -19.43
N LEU A 178 1.50 13.77 -18.13
CA LEU A 178 2.04 12.72 -17.26
C LEU A 178 0.98 12.11 -16.33
N GLY A 179 0.95 10.79 -16.27
CA GLY A 179 0.07 10.01 -15.41
C GLY A 179 -1.37 9.93 -15.91
N GLY A 180 -2.22 9.22 -15.18
CA GLY A 180 -3.64 9.06 -15.47
C GLY A 180 -3.96 8.41 -16.82
N THR A 181 -3.04 7.61 -17.35
CA THR A 181 -3.21 6.89 -18.62
C THR A 181 -3.89 5.53 -18.45
N ARG A 182 -3.96 5.00 -17.22
CA ARG A 182 -4.44 3.65 -16.92
C ARG A 182 -5.65 3.67 -16.00
N ALA A 183 -5.55 4.31 -14.83
CA ALA A 183 -6.65 4.44 -13.88
C ALA A 183 -7.46 5.73 -14.13
N THR A 184 -7.98 5.90 -15.35
CA THR A 184 -8.67 7.13 -15.80
C THR A 184 -9.93 7.50 -15.02
N LYS A 185 -10.50 6.54 -14.27
CA LYS A 185 -11.62 6.80 -13.33
C LYS A 185 -11.17 7.59 -12.09
N PHE A 186 -9.89 7.48 -11.73
CA PHE A 186 -9.32 8.06 -10.50
C PHE A 186 -8.41 9.25 -10.81
N PHE A 187 -7.68 9.20 -11.92
CA PHE A 187 -6.61 10.14 -12.22
C PHE A 187 -6.82 10.84 -13.56
N LYS A 188 -6.22 12.03 -13.68
CA LYS A 188 -6.16 12.80 -14.93
C LYS A 188 -4.70 13.06 -15.28
N PRO A 189 -4.33 13.01 -16.58
CA PRO A 189 -3.00 13.43 -16.99
C PRO A 189 -2.72 14.87 -16.59
N LEU A 190 -1.49 15.13 -16.14
CA LEU A 190 -1.01 16.45 -15.77
C LEU A 190 -0.01 16.94 -16.80
N GLN A 191 -0.28 18.08 -17.44
CA GLN A 191 0.69 18.69 -18.35
C GLN A 191 1.88 19.21 -17.54
N VAL A 192 3.08 18.76 -17.90
CA VAL A 192 4.32 19.16 -17.24
C VAL A 192 5.40 19.46 -18.27
N THR A 193 6.33 20.36 -17.91
CA THR A 193 7.54 20.65 -18.68
C THR A 193 8.75 20.39 -17.80
N GLY A 194 9.68 19.57 -18.29
CA GLY A 194 10.86 19.17 -17.52
C GLY A 194 12.04 18.75 -18.39
N LYS A 195 13.20 18.59 -17.77
CA LYS A 195 14.43 18.15 -18.42
C LYS A 195 14.66 16.67 -18.21
N VAL A 196 14.91 15.91 -19.28
CA VAL A 196 15.30 14.50 -19.20
C VAL A 196 16.76 14.43 -18.73
N THR A 197 17.02 13.76 -17.61
CA THR A 197 18.36 13.68 -17.00
C THR A 197 18.99 12.30 -17.07
N LYS A 198 18.18 11.24 -17.23
CA LYS A 198 18.66 9.86 -17.37
C LYS A 198 17.62 9.00 -18.09
N ILE A 199 18.07 7.98 -18.83
CA ILE A 199 17.23 6.97 -19.48
C ILE A 199 17.85 5.59 -19.19
N THR A 200 17.03 4.58 -18.90
CA THR A 200 17.43 3.19 -18.72
C THR A 200 16.38 2.22 -19.31
N ASP A 201 16.70 0.93 -19.34
CA ASP A 201 15.79 -0.16 -19.71
C ASP A 201 14.84 -0.59 -18.58
N GLY A 202 14.96 0.03 -17.40
CA GLY A 202 14.14 -0.25 -16.21
C GLY A 202 14.45 -1.57 -15.50
N SER A 203 15.57 -2.24 -15.80
CA SER A 203 15.97 -3.46 -15.10
C SER A 203 16.67 -3.12 -13.77
N TYR A 204 16.07 -3.43 -12.62
CA TYR A 204 16.66 -3.18 -11.30
C TYR A 204 16.49 -4.38 -10.34
N GLN A 205 17.44 -4.54 -9.42
CA GLN A 205 17.38 -5.54 -8.35
C GLN A 205 16.62 -4.96 -7.15
N SER A 206 15.50 -5.57 -6.77
CA SER A 206 14.76 -5.18 -5.56
C SER A 206 15.36 -5.86 -4.31
N LYS A 207 15.18 -5.22 -3.15
CA LYS A 207 15.45 -5.83 -1.84
C LYS A 207 14.30 -6.75 -1.42
N TYR A 208 13.05 -6.38 -1.74
CA TYR A 208 11.89 -7.21 -1.45
C TYR A 208 10.75 -7.08 -2.47
N PRO A 209 10.31 -8.21 -3.06
CA PRO A 209 10.96 -9.52 -3.02
C PRO A 209 12.34 -9.45 -3.68
N SER A 210 13.34 -10.15 -3.13
CA SER A 210 14.71 -10.13 -3.64
C SER A 210 14.82 -10.81 -5.00
N LYS A 211 14.60 -10.04 -6.07
CA LYS A 211 14.72 -10.46 -7.47
C LYS A 211 14.90 -9.24 -8.38
N VAL A 212 15.26 -9.52 -9.63
CA VAL A 212 15.27 -8.52 -10.69
C VAL A 212 13.83 -8.25 -11.15
N PHE A 213 13.48 -6.97 -11.21
CA PHE A 213 12.28 -6.46 -11.87
C PHE A 213 12.69 -5.72 -13.14
N ASN A 214 11.82 -5.73 -14.14
CA ASN A 214 11.95 -4.90 -15.32
C ASN A 214 10.68 -4.07 -15.49
N VAL A 215 10.82 -2.74 -15.41
CA VAL A 215 9.71 -1.78 -15.54
C VAL A 215 9.66 -1.12 -16.93
N GLY A 216 10.36 -1.69 -17.90
CA GLY A 216 10.50 -1.21 -19.27
C GLY A 216 11.25 0.11 -19.37
N THR A 217 11.16 0.76 -20.53
CA THR A 217 11.76 2.08 -20.77
C THR A 217 11.45 3.00 -19.59
N THR A 218 12.51 3.52 -18.99
CA THR A 218 12.44 4.33 -17.78
C THR A 218 13.24 5.60 -18.00
N ALA A 219 12.64 6.74 -17.69
CA ALA A 219 13.27 8.05 -17.82
C ALA A 219 13.24 8.80 -16.49
N LEU A 220 14.27 9.57 -16.20
CA LEU A 220 14.29 10.54 -15.11
C LEU A 220 13.98 11.92 -15.69
N LEU A 221 12.86 12.50 -15.25
CA LEU A 221 12.43 13.84 -15.63
C LEU A 221 12.59 14.78 -14.43
N LYS A 222 13.31 15.88 -14.62
CA LYS A 222 13.51 16.91 -13.59
C LYS A 222 12.63 18.13 -13.85
N ILE A 223 11.87 18.54 -12.84
CA ILE A 223 11.01 19.74 -12.83
C ILE A 223 11.33 20.53 -11.55
N GLY A 224 12.14 21.60 -11.69
CA GLY A 224 12.64 22.32 -10.52
C GLY A 224 13.42 21.38 -9.58
N GLU A 225 12.95 21.27 -8.33
CA GLU A 225 13.51 20.38 -7.31
C GLU A 225 12.91 18.96 -7.34
N ILE A 226 11.91 18.70 -8.19
CA ILE A 226 11.25 17.38 -8.29
C ILE A 226 11.96 16.53 -9.35
N GLU A 227 12.34 15.33 -8.97
CA GLU A 227 12.90 14.31 -9.86
C GLU A 227 11.96 13.12 -9.94
N ILE A 228 11.42 12.89 -11.13
CA ILE A 228 10.35 11.91 -11.38
C ILE A 228 10.92 10.75 -12.19
N VAL A 229 10.92 9.56 -11.60
CA VAL A 229 11.19 8.31 -12.30
C VAL A 229 9.91 7.89 -13.04
N ILE A 230 9.92 8.06 -14.36
CA ILE A 230 8.81 7.69 -15.24
C ILE A 230 9.08 6.29 -15.78
N THR A 231 8.21 5.32 -15.49
CA THR A 231 8.36 3.92 -15.90
C THR A 231 7.30 3.52 -16.92
N SER A 232 7.61 2.55 -17.80
CA SER A 232 6.61 2.03 -18.75
C SER A 232 5.64 1.02 -18.13
N ASN A 233 6.07 0.29 -17.10
CA ASN A 233 5.28 -0.68 -16.36
C ASN A 233 5.27 -0.33 -14.87
N PRO A 234 4.29 -0.81 -14.08
CA PRO A 234 4.25 -0.60 -12.63
C PRO A 234 5.53 -1.08 -11.96
N ALA A 235 6.10 -0.21 -11.13
CA ALA A 235 7.22 -0.57 -10.26
C ALA A 235 6.70 -1.00 -8.89
N PHE A 236 7.31 -2.04 -8.32
CA PHE A 236 7.10 -2.37 -6.91
C PHE A 236 7.94 -1.41 -6.05
N MET A 237 7.26 -0.56 -5.29
CA MET A 237 7.86 0.50 -4.46
C MET A 237 7.82 0.16 -2.97
N LEU A 238 8.05 -1.12 -2.63
CA LEU A 238 8.21 -1.58 -1.24
C LEU A 238 9.60 -1.25 -0.68
N ASP A 239 10.56 -1.00 -1.58
CA ASP A 239 11.90 -0.53 -1.25
C ASP A 239 12.29 0.61 -2.21
N TYR A 240 13.46 1.19 -1.99
CA TYR A 240 13.96 2.36 -2.72
C TYR A 240 14.88 2.01 -3.90
N GLN A 241 14.99 0.75 -4.32
CA GLN A 241 15.95 0.33 -5.35
C GLN A 241 15.66 0.89 -6.74
N LEU A 242 14.40 1.23 -7.05
CA LEU A 242 14.11 1.95 -8.30
C LEU A 242 14.81 3.31 -8.34
N TYR A 243 14.80 4.06 -7.23
CA TYR A 243 15.48 5.34 -7.13
C TYR A 243 17.00 5.16 -7.20
N ASP A 244 17.54 4.19 -6.47
CA ASP A 244 18.98 3.87 -6.46
C ASP A 244 19.50 3.49 -7.85
N HIS A 245 18.75 2.68 -8.62
CA HIS A 245 19.04 2.35 -10.03
C HIS A 245 19.12 3.60 -10.92
N MET A 246 18.26 4.59 -10.65
CA MET A 246 18.30 5.88 -11.33
C MET A 246 19.44 6.79 -10.82
N GLY A 247 20.24 6.36 -9.84
CA GLY A 247 21.34 7.11 -9.24
C GLY A 247 20.85 8.14 -8.22
N LEU A 248 19.63 7.97 -7.71
CA LEU A 248 19.02 8.86 -6.75
C LEU A 248 19.21 8.31 -5.33
N ASP A 249 19.98 9.03 -4.53
CA ASP A 249 20.19 8.71 -3.12
C ASP A 249 19.01 9.22 -2.28
N VAL A 250 18.11 8.32 -1.91
CA VAL A 250 16.91 8.64 -1.12
C VAL A 250 17.25 9.26 0.24
N THR A 251 18.43 8.99 0.80
CA THR A 251 18.84 9.55 2.12
C THR A 251 19.24 11.02 2.03
N LYS A 252 19.54 11.51 0.81
CA LYS A 252 19.93 12.91 0.56
C LYS A 252 18.75 13.81 0.23
N ALA A 253 17.66 13.26 -0.27
CA ALA A 253 16.47 14.01 -0.64
C ALA A 253 15.80 14.67 0.58
N LYS A 254 15.05 15.76 0.35
CA LYS A 254 14.16 16.32 1.38
C LYS A 254 12.96 15.42 1.59
N ALA A 255 12.38 14.91 0.50
CA ALA A 255 11.26 13.98 0.56
C ALA A 255 11.30 12.95 -0.58
N VAL A 256 10.72 11.77 -0.33
CA VAL A 256 10.67 10.65 -1.28
C VAL A 256 9.28 10.04 -1.28
N GLN A 257 8.72 9.79 -2.46
CA GLN A 257 7.45 9.09 -2.60
C GLN A 257 7.66 7.57 -2.53
N ALA A 258 6.82 6.89 -1.76
CA ALA A 258 6.66 5.44 -1.80
C ALA A 258 5.21 5.11 -2.21
N LYS A 259 5.02 4.30 -3.25
CA LYS A 259 3.68 3.85 -3.70
C LYS A 259 3.33 2.52 -3.04
N SER A 260 2.94 2.60 -1.77
CA SER A 260 2.63 1.45 -0.92
C SER A 260 1.78 1.88 0.27
N ALA A 261 0.74 1.10 0.62
CA ALA A 261 -0.06 1.36 1.82
C ALA A 261 0.70 1.05 3.13
N GLY A 262 1.41 -0.07 3.19
CA GLY A 262 2.03 -0.56 4.43
C GLY A 262 3.49 -0.99 4.29
N GLY A 263 3.74 -1.85 3.29
CA GLY A 263 5.00 -2.61 3.20
C GLY A 263 6.27 -1.79 3.02
N TYR A 264 6.20 -0.55 2.53
CA TYR A 264 7.37 0.33 2.39
C TYR A 264 8.09 0.59 3.72
N ARG A 265 7.35 0.58 4.85
CA ARG A 265 7.88 0.91 6.17
C ARG A 265 9.15 0.13 6.52
N ALA A 266 9.16 -1.17 6.22
CA ALA A 266 10.28 -2.06 6.50
C ALA A 266 11.63 -1.60 5.90
N TYR A 267 11.61 -0.91 4.75
CA TYR A 267 12.83 -0.45 4.07
C TYR A 267 13.07 1.05 4.16
N TYR A 268 12.02 1.84 4.41
CA TYR A 268 12.12 3.29 4.45
C TYR A 268 12.24 3.85 5.88
N GLU A 269 11.51 3.32 6.87
CA GLU A 269 11.56 3.84 8.24
C GLU A 269 12.99 3.86 8.82
N PRO A 270 13.86 2.84 8.61
CA PRO A 270 15.21 2.86 9.17
C PRO A 270 16.13 3.95 8.60
N ILE A 271 15.77 4.57 7.47
CA ILE A 271 16.61 5.52 6.74
C ILE A 271 15.96 6.89 6.54
N THR A 272 14.81 7.13 7.20
CA THR A 272 14.02 8.36 7.04
C THR A 272 13.80 9.04 8.37
N PHE A 273 13.56 10.36 8.33
CA PHE A 273 13.23 11.12 9.53
C PHE A 273 11.79 10.83 9.99
N ALA A 274 10.85 10.79 9.04
CA ALA A 274 9.45 10.45 9.30
C ALA A 274 8.76 9.96 8.03
N CYS A 275 7.79 9.07 8.20
CA CYS A 275 6.89 8.64 7.15
C CYS A 275 5.52 9.30 7.32
N ILE A 276 4.95 9.80 6.23
CA ILE A 276 3.66 10.47 6.20
C ILE A 276 2.79 9.78 5.14
N ASP A 277 1.77 9.05 5.59
CA ASP A 277 0.74 8.49 4.71
C ASP A 277 -0.16 9.60 4.21
N VAL A 278 -0.09 9.88 2.92
CA VAL A 278 -0.78 11.01 2.30
C VAL A 278 -2.17 10.60 1.85
N ASN A 279 -3.14 11.46 2.15
CA ASN A 279 -4.49 11.33 1.63
C ASN A 279 -4.53 11.71 0.14
N SER A 280 -4.55 10.70 -0.72
CA SER A 280 -4.71 10.79 -2.17
C SER A 280 -5.90 9.93 -2.62
N PRO A 281 -6.58 10.26 -3.72
CA PRO A 281 -7.53 9.33 -4.33
C PRO A 281 -6.79 8.17 -5.00
N GLY A 282 -7.47 7.05 -5.26
CA GLY A 282 -6.93 6.01 -6.13
C GLY A 282 -7.62 4.65 -6.01
N PRO A 283 -7.23 3.67 -6.85
CA PRO A 283 -7.82 2.32 -6.82
C PRO A 283 -7.59 1.59 -5.49
N SER A 284 -6.49 1.90 -4.78
CA SER A 284 -6.12 1.35 -3.48
C SER A 284 -6.45 2.30 -2.32
N ASP A 285 -7.44 3.18 -2.45
CA ASP A 285 -7.80 4.13 -1.38
C ASP A 285 -8.22 3.41 -0.08
N ASN A 286 -7.96 4.03 1.07
CA ASN A 286 -8.38 3.51 2.38
C ASN A 286 -9.80 3.94 2.75
N ARG A 287 -10.40 4.90 2.05
CA ARG A 287 -11.81 5.27 2.16
C ARG A 287 -12.68 4.24 1.43
N LEU A 288 -12.73 3.04 1.99
CA LEU A 288 -13.32 1.86 1.34
C LEU A 288 -14.78 2.07 0.94
N SER A 289 -15.55 2.84 1.72
CA SER A 289 -16.94 3.17 1.42
C SER A 289 -17.13 4.09 0.20
N GLU A 290 -16.08 4.78 -0.24
CA GLU A 290 -16.09 5.66 -1.42
C GLU A 290 -15.71 4.91 -2.71
N LEU A 291 -15.19 3.68 -2.60
CA LEU A 291 -14.82 2.86 -3.74
C LEU A 291 -16.07 2.24 -4.42
N PRO A 292 -16.06 2.05 -5.75
CA PRO A 292 -17.23 1.64 -6.52
C PRO A 292 -17.49 0.12 -6.46
N PHE A 293 -17.62 -0.44 -5.26
CA PHE A 293 -17.94 -1.86 -5.04
C PHE A 293 -19.33 -2.21 -5.57
N THR A 294 -19.46 -3.37 -6.21
CA THR A 294 -20.75 -3.88 -6.73
C THR A 294 -21.05 -5.32 -6.33
N ARG A 295 -20.02 -6.11 -6.01
CA ARG A 295 -20.12 -7.56 -5.80
C ARG A 295 -20.11 -8.05 -4.35
N PRO A 296 -19.52 -7.36 -3.36
CA PRO A 296 -19.50 -7.83 -1.98
C PRO A 296 -20.89 -8.14 -1.41
N LYS A 297 -21.01 -9.26 -0.70
CA LYS A 297 -22.23 -9.59 0.05
C LYS A 297 -22.40 -8.63 1.22
N ARG A 298 -23.49 -7.85 1.21
CA ARG A 298 -23.83 -6.87 2.25
C ARG A 298 -24.78 -7.47 3.32
N PRO A 299 -24.80 -6.96 4.56
CA PRO A 299 -23.95 -5.88 5.08
C PRO A 299 -22.49 -6.30 5.27
N LEU A 300 -21.55 -5.39 5.01
CA LEU A 300 -20.10 -5.57 5.16
C LEU A 300 -19.47 -4.32 5.77
N TRP A 301 -18.88 -4.43 6.97
CA TRP A 301 -18.17 -3.32 7.59
C TRP A 301 -16.82 -3.06 6.86
N PRO A 302 -16.38 -1.81 6.62
CA PRO A 302 -17.02 -0.54 6.94
C PRO A 302 -17.89 0.04 5.80
N LEU A 303 -18.18 -0.73 4.75
CA LEU A 303 -19.05 -0.27 3.66
C LEU A 303 -20.47 0.03 4.17
N ASP A 304 -20.94 -0.81 5.10
CA ASP A 304 -22.16 -0.64 5.88
C ASP A 304 -21.77 -0.44 7.35
N LEU A 305 -22.38 0.53 8.04
CA LEU A 305 -22.06 0.80 9.46
C LEU A 305 -22.95 -0.01 10.42
N ASP A 306 -24.20 -0.27 10.03
CA ASP A 306 -25.18 -1.02 10.83
C ASP A 306 -25.03 -2.54 10.62
N VAL A 307 -23.85 -3.09 10.92
CA VAL A 307 -23.59 -4.53 10.82
C VAL A 307 -23.63 -5.17 12.21
N ALA A 308 -24.63 -6.00 12.47
CA ALA A 308 -24.66 -6.84 13.67
C ALA A 308 -23.77 -8.07 13.50
N GLU A 309 -22.95 -8.37 14.53
CA GLU A 309 -22.25 -9.66 14.59
C GLU A 309 -23.29 -10.77 14.79
N LYS A 310 -23.39 -11.69 13.84
CA LYS A 310 -24.10 -12.96 14.05
C LYS A 310 -23.11 -14.08 13.78
N ASN A 311 -23.21 -15.16 14.55
CA ASN A 311 -22.44 -16.38 14.29
C ASN A 311 -22.98 -17.02 13.01
N TYR A 312 -22.42 -16.65 11.87
CA TYR A 312 -22.71 -17.30 10.60
C TYR A 312 -21.86 -18.56 10.51
N GLN A 313 -22.46 -19.72 10.81
CA GLN A 313 -21.94 -21.00 10.37
C GLN A 313 -22.29 -21.16 8.88
N TYR A 314 -21.30 -21.50 8.06
CA TYR A 314 -21.48 -21.89 6.67
C TYR A 314 -21.48 -23.40 6.56
#